data_AF-A0A7G8ULC8-F1
#
_entry.id   AF-A0A7G8ULC8-F1
#
_cell.length_a   1.000
_cell.length_b   1.000
_cell.length_c   1.000
_cell.angle_alpha   90.00
_cell.angle_beta   90.00
_cell.angle_gamma   90.00
#
_symmetry.space_group_name_H-M   'P 1'
#
loop_
_entity.id
_entity.type
_entity.pdbx_description
1 polymer ?
#
loop_
_entity_poly.entity_id
_entity_poly.type
_entity_poly.pdbx_seq_one_letter_code
_entity_poly.pdbx_strand_id
1 'polypeptide(L)'
;MNKKIWIFLIAVSVILVGCGKEKIESFDTSISKIDDEEFYVSCPIDDGPGDDIGYYCVIKIVSEIMFKDIQGNDLKYDDYKIGDSVRVVLTEPQILRKKDVILNVREIKLLAASD
;
A
#
# COMPACT_ATOMS: atom_id res chain seq x y z
N MET A 1 23.41 -26.69 36.86
CA MET A 1 22.88 -25.95 35.68
C MET A 1 23.31 -24.50 35.83
N ASN A 2 24.29 -24.08 35.03
CA ASN A 2 25.12 -22.91 35.35
C ASN A 2 24.41 -21.61 34.96
N LYS A 3 24.18 -20.71 35.93
CA LYS A 3 23.56 -19.37 35.77
C LYS A 3 24.14 -18.55 34.60
N LYS A 4 25.39 -18.81 34.22
CA LYS A 4 26.09 -18.15 33.11
C LYS A 4 25.52 -18.50 31.72
N ILE A 5 24.91 -19.67 31.56
CA ILE A 5 24.39 -20.16 30.27
C ILE A 5 23.06 -19.46 29.91
N TRP A 6 22.25 -19.11 30.91
CA TRP A 6 20.99 -18.40 30.69
C TRP A 6 21.17 -16.96 30.21
N ILE A 7 22.22 -16.28 30.67
CA ILE A 7 22.53 -14.90 30.27
C ILE A 7 22.93 -14.84 28.80
N PHE A 8 23.62 -15.87 28.30
CA PHE A 8 24.06 -15.93 26.91
C PHE A 8 22.91 -16.16 25.91
N LEU A 9 21.86 -16.87 26.32
CA LEU A 9 20.68 -17.14 25.48
C LEU A 9 19.76 -15.92 25.29
N ILE A 10 19.70 -15.02 26.26
CA ILE A 10 18.87 -13.79 26.20
C ILE A 10 19.55 -12.70 25.34
N ALA A 11 20.88 -12.68 25.26
CA ALA A 11 21.61 -11.71 24.46
C ALA A 11 21.57 -11.99 22.94
N VAL A 12 21.28 -13.23 22.54
CA VAL A 12 21.30 -13.66 21.12
C VAL A 12 19.94 -13.49 20.44
N SER A 13 18.84 -13.29 21.18
CA SER A 13 17.49 -13.17 20.60
C SER A 13 17.14 -11.77 20.06
N VAL A 14 18.02 -10.78 20.19
CA VAL A 14 17.69 -9.37 19.88
C VAL A 14 18.13 -8.94 18.46
N ILE A 15 18.78 -9.78 17.66
CA ILE A 15 19.48 -9.34 16.42
C ILE A 15 18.78 -9.76 15.10
N LEU A 16 17.51 -10.17 15.11
CA LEU A 16 16.83 -10.57 13.85
C LEU A 16 15.52 -9.84 13.53
N VAL A 17 15.40 -8.57 13.92
CA VAL A 17 14.55 -7.63 13.16
C VAL A 17 15.38 -7.06 12.04
N GLY A 18 15.44 -7.79 10.92
CA GLY A 18 16.11 -7.30 9.72
C GLY A 18 15.46 -6.00 9.26
N CYS A 19 16.23 -4.91 9.20
CA CYS A 19 15.87 -3.66 8.55
C CYS A 19 15.86 -3.84 7.02
N GLY A 20 15.02 -4.75 6.52
CA GLY A 20 14.70 -4.88 5.10
C GLY A 20 13.54 -3.95 4.75
N LYS A 21 13.47 -3.46 3.51
CA LYS A 21 12.27 -2.76 3.03
C LYS A 21 11.08 -3.70 3.16
N GLU A 22 10.06 -3.29 3.92
CA GLU A 22 8.85 -4.08 4.09
C GLU A 22 8.12 -4.20 2.75
N LYS A 23 7.61 -5.41 2.48
CA LYS A 23 6.72 -5.64 1.34
C LYS A 23 5.36 -5.08 1.72
N ILE A 24 4.83 -4.22 0.87
CA ILE A 24 3.52 -3.61 1.05
C ILE A 24 2.48 -4.57 0.49
N GLU A 25 1.47 -4.89 1.30
CA GLU A 25 0.30 -5.66 0.87
C GLU A 25 -0.87 -4.75 0.54
N SER A 26 -1.01 -3.67 1.30
CA SER A 26 -2.03 -2.65 1.11
C SER A 26 -1.57 -1.32 1.71
N PHE A 27 -2.17 -0.23 1.23
CA PHE A 27 -1.89 1.10 1.75
C PHE A 27 -3.09 2.02 1.56
N ASP A 28 -3.18 3.03 2.44
CA ASP A 28 -4.23 4.05 2.41
C ASP A 28 -3.68 5.29 1.69
N THR A 29 -4.49 5.86 0.80
CA THR A 29 -4.10 6.98 -0.06
C THR A 29 -5.34 7.75 -0.53
N SER A 30 -5.15 8.75 -1.38
CA SER A 30 -6.24 9.48 -2.03
C SER A 30 -6.11 9.43 -3.56
N ILE A 31 -7.26 9.35 -4.24
CA ILE A 31 -7.33 9.44 -5.69
C ILE A 31 -6.99 10.86 -6.12
N SER A 32 -5.86 11.04 -6.77
CA SER A 32 -5.35 12.35 -7.19
C SER A 32 -5.81 12.73 -8.59
N LYS A 33 -5.98 11.74 -9.47
CA LYS A 33 -6.52 11.91 -10.82
C LYS A 33 -7.23 10.63 -11.24
N ILE A 34 -8.30 10.80 -12.00
CA ILE A 34 -8.95 9.74 -12.76
C ILE A 34 -8.81 10.12 -14.23
N ASP A 35 -8.25 9.22 -15.03
CA ASP A 35 -8.07 9.42 -16.48
C ASP A 35 -8.35 8.09 -17.16
N ASP A 36 -9.36 8.04 -18.02
CA ASP A 36 -9.87 6.79 -18.60
C ASP A 36 -10.03 5.68 -17.52
N GLU A 37 -9.67 4.44 -17.84
CA GLU A 37 -9.65 3.28 -16.94
C GLU A 37 -8.41 3.27 -16.01
N GLU A 38 -7.96 4.43 -15.52
CA GLU A 38 -6.80 4.54 -14.62
C GLU A 38 -7.06 5.43 -13.40
N PHE A 39 -6.65 4.95 -12.22
CA PHE A 39 -6.56 5.76 -11.00
C PHE A 39 -5.11 6.12 -10.71
N TYR A 40 -4.87 7.41 -10.50
CA TYR A 40 -3.59 7.95 -10.07
C TYR A 40 -3.67 8.22 -8.57
N VAL A 41 -2.84 7.56 -7.78
CA VAL A 41 -2.81 7.67 -6.32
C VAL A 41 -1.41 7.96 -5.83
N SER A 42 -1.27 8.59 -4.67
CA SER A 42 0.06 8.76 -4.07
C SER A 42 0.62 7.40 -3.63
N CYS A 43 1.83 7.07 -4.08
CA CYS A 43 2.55 5.87 -3.66
C CYS A 43 3.15 6.07 -2.25
N PRO A 44 3.06 5.08 -1.35
CA PRO A 44 3.71 5.11 -0.04
C PRO A 44 5.19 4.69 -0.14
N ILE A 45 5.98 5.39 -0.95
CA ILE A 45 7.41 5.12 -1.08
C ILE A 45 8.15 5.92 0.01
N ASP A 46 8.77 5.20 0.95
CA ASP A 46 9.75 5.76 1.88
C ASP A 46 11.16 5.55 1.29
N ASP A 47 11.76 6.63 0.81
CA ASP A 47 13.13 6.62 0.29
C ASP A 47 14.09 7.52 1.06
N GLY A 48 13.73 7.91 2.29
CA GLY A 48 14.56 8.76 3.15
C GLY A 48 14.42 10.25 2.83
N PRO A 49 15.33 11.10 3.35
CA PRO A 49 15.27 12.55 3.12
C PRO A 49 15.69 12.89 1.69
N GLY A 50 14.76 12.76 0.74
CA GLY A 50 15.01 13.02 -0.67
C GLY A 50 13.71 13.21 -1.44
N ASP A 51 13.55 14.44 -1.94
CA ASP A 51 12.49 14.93 -2.84
C ASP A 51 11.07 14.97 -2.26
N ASP A 52 10.60 16.17 -1.90
CA ASP A 52 9.23 16.50 -1.44
C ASP A 52 8.14 16.29 -2.54
N ILE A 53 8.50 15.70 -3.67
CA ILE A 53 7.60 15.45 -4.80
C ILE A 53 7.02 14.05 -4.62
N GLY A 54 5.80 13.98 -4.08
CA GLY A 54 5.06 12.72 -3.98
C GLY A 54 4.98 11.99 -5.32
N TYR A 55 5.34 10.71 -5.32
CA TYR A 55 5.28 9.86 -6.51
C TYR A 55 3.86 9.32 -6.70
N TYR A 56 3.37 9.37 -7.94
CA TYR A 56 2.09 8.76 -8.29
C TYR A 56 2.26 7.33 -8.77
N CYS A 57 1.38 6.47 -8.28
CA CYS A 57 1.15 5.11 -8.73
C CYS A 57 -0.09 5.11 -9.59
N VAL A 58 -0.04 4.41 -10.72
CA VAL A 58 -1.16 4.19 -11.63
C VAL A 58 -1.74 2.81 -11.35
N ILE A 59 -3.04 2.77 -11.14
CA ILE A 59 -3.81 1.53 -11.04
C ILE A 59 -4.63 1.43 -12.31
N LYS A 60 -4.33 0.42 -13.13
CA LYS A 60 -5.13 0.13 -14.32
C LYS A 60 -6.38 -0.64 -13.92
N ILE A 61 -7.52 -0.11 -14.30
CA ILE A 61 -8.82 -0.68 -13.99
C ILE A 61 -9.10 -1.82 -14.97
N VAL A 62 -8.83 -3.03 -14.52
CA VAL A 62 -9.14 -4.26 -15.24
C VAL A 62 -10.32 -4.97 -14.57
N SER A 63 -11.00 -5.84 -15.32
CA SER A 63 -12.25 -6.49 -14.89
C SER A 63 -12.15 -7.36 -13.62
N GLU A 64 -10.94 -7.68 -13.18
CA GLU A 64 -10.65 -8.50 -11.99
C GLU A 64 -10.55 -7.68 -10.69
N ILE A 65 -10.51 -6.35 -10.77
CA ILE A 65 -10.44 -5.50 -9.56
C ILE A 65 -11.78 -5.50 -8.85
N MET A 66 -11.75 -5.81 -7.55
CA MET A 66 -12.91 -5.69 -6.68
C MET A 66 -13.01 -4.26 -6.13
N PHE A 67 -14.12 -3.59 -6.40
CA PHE A 67 -14.44 -2.29 -5.82
C PHE A 67 -15.36 -2.49 -4.63
N LYS A 68 -14.98 -1.99 -3.46
CA LYS A 68 -15.78 -2.14 -2.24
C LYS A 68 -15.81 -0.88 -1.40
N ASP A 69 -16.79 -0.78 -0.52
CA ASP A 69 -16.76 0.16 0.60
C ASP A 69 -16.06 -0.45 1.83
N ILE A 70 -15.93 0.33 2.91
CA ILE A 70 -15.35 -0.13 4.18
C ILE A 70 -16.15 -1.25 4.87
N GLN A 71 -17.44 -1.39 4.54
CA GLN A 71 -18.32 -2.45 5.05
C GLN A 71 -18.23 -3.74 4.22
N GLY A 72 -17.56 -3.69 3.07
CA GLY A 72 -17.38 -4.81 2.16
C GLY A 72 -18.49 -4.94 1.10
N ASN A 73 -19.39 -3.95 1.00
CA ASN A 73 -20.39 -3.89 -0.06
C ASN A 73 -19.70 -3.59 -1.39
N ASP A 74 -20.19 -4.20 -2.48
CA ASP A 74 -19.64 -3.98 -3.81
C ASP A 74 -19.99 -2.59 -4.33
N LEU A 75 -18.99 -1.91 -4.86
CA LEU A 75 -19.09 -0.63 -5.56
C LEU A 75 -18.78 -0.84 -7.05
N LYS A 76 -18.98 0.21 -7.83
CA LYS A 76 -18.55 0.30 -9.22
C LYS A 76 -17.41 1.30 -9.33
N TYR A 77 -16.65 1.19 -10.42
CA TYR A 77 -15.63 2.17 -10.77
C TYR A 77 -16.17 3.62 -10.74
N ASP A 78 -17.38 3.84 -11.26
CA ASP A 78 -18.02 5.17 -11.33
C ASP A 78 -18.43 5.74 -9.95
N ASP A 79 -18.40 4.94 -8.89
CA ASP A 79 -18.72 5.41 -7.53
C ASP A 79 -17.53 6.12 -6.86
N TYR A 80 -16.34 6.08 -7.49
CA TYR A 80 -15.12 6.74 -7.00
C TYR A 80 -14.91 8.07 -7.71
N LYS A 81 -14.40 9.05 -6.96
CA LYS A 81 -14.07 10.38 -7.48
C LYS A 81 -12.71 10.87 -7.00
N ILE A 82 -12.21 11.89 -7.68
CA ILE A 82 -10.99 12.59 -7.28
C ILE A 82 -11.16 13.12 -5.85
N GLY A 83 -10.14 12.91 -5.03
CA GLY A 83 -10.10 13.27 -3.62
C GLY A 83 -10.53 12.15 -2.67
N ASP A 84 -11.22 11.11 -3.15
CA ASP A 84 -11.66 10.00 -2.29
C ASP A 84 -10.46 9.36 -1.59
N SER A 85 -10.62 9.08 -0.30
CA SER A 85 -9.66 8.30 0.45
C SER A 85 -9.96 6.81 0.26
N VAL A 86 -8.96 6.07 -0.19
CA VAL A 86 -9.09 4.66 -0.55
C VAL A 86 -7.98 3.82 0.07
N ARG A 87 -8.29 2.54 0.35
CA ARG A 87 -7.29 1.51 0.59
C ARG A 87 -7.06 0.73 -0.69
N VAL A 88 -5.82 0.72 -1.16
CA VAL A 88 -5.38 -0.09 -2.30
C VAL A 88 -4.83 -1.39 -1.78
N VAL A 89 -5.32 -2.52 -2.28
CA VAL A 89 -4.86 -3.86 -1.91
C VAL A 89 -4.20 -4.51 -3.12
N LEU A 90 -2.91 -4.80 -3.00
CA LEU A 90 -2.12 -5.39 -4.07
C LEU A 90 -2.45 -6.86 -4.25
N THR A 91 -2.29 -7.36 -5.48
CA THR A 91 -2.46 -8.80 -5.78
C THR A 91 -1.45 -9.65 -5.01
N GLU A 92 -0.21 -9.17 -4.89
CA GLU A 92 0.87 -9.80 -4.13
C GLU A 92 1.66 -8.76 -3.33
N PRO A 93 2.23 -9.13 -2.15
CA PRO A 93 3.11 -8.25 -1.39
C PRO A 93 4.37 -7.88 -2.18
N GLN A 94 4.61 -6.59 -2.39
CA GLN A 94 5.76 -6.11 -3.17
C GLN A 94 6.44 -4.88 -2.56
N ILE A 95 7.73 -4.71 -2.85
CA ILE A 95 8.50 -3.54 -2.44
C ILE A 95 8.29 -2.47 -3.50
N LEU A 96 7.61 -1.38 -3.16
CA LEU A 96 7.40 -0.26 -4.08
C LEU A 96 8.67 0.59 -4.18
N ARG A 97 9.02 0.99 -5.41
CA ARG A 97 10.15 1.87 -5.72
C ARG A 97 9.69 2.98 -6.66
N LYS A 98 10.48 4.06 -6.79
CA LYS A 98 10.21 5.20 -7.69
C LYS A 98 9.92 4.85 -9.17
N LYS A 99 10.19 3.60 -9.60
CA LYS A 99 10.00 3.13 -10.97
C LYS A 99 8.72 2.30 -11.18
N ASP A 100 8.01 1.97 -10.10
CA ASP A 100 6.82 1.13 -10.15
C ASP A 100 5.60 2.03 -10.40
N VAL A 101 5.44 2.43 -11.65
CA VAL A 101 4.36 3.35 -12.06
C VAL A 101 3.03 2.63 -12.21
N ILE A 102 3.00 1.32 -12.45
CA ILE A 102 1.75 0.55 -12.62
C ILE A 102 1.66 -0.53 -11.55
N LEU A 103 0.57 -0.51 -10.78
CA LEU A 103 0.30 -1.47 -9.72
C LEU A 103 -0.70 -2.54 -10.18
N ASN A 104 -0.39 -3.80 -9.85
CA ASN A 104 -1.36 -4.88 -9.92
C ASN A 104 -2.16 -4.91 -8.61
N VAL A 105 -3.43 -4.55 -8.72
CA VAL A 105 -4.35 -4.37 -7.60
C VAL A 105 -5.43 -5.42 -7.71
N ARG A 106 -5.77 -6.07 -6.59
CA ARG A 106 -6.90 -7.00 -6.53
C ARG A 106 -8.17 -6.33 -6.01
N GLU A 107 -8.03 -5.29 -5.19
CA GLU A 107 -9.16 -4.66 -4.51
C GLU A 107 -8.86 -3.20 -4.19
N ILE A 108 -9.88 -2.35 -4.35
CA ILE A 108 -9.86 -0.94 -3.92
C ILE A 108 -11.05 -0.74 -2.98
N LYS A 109 -10.77 -0.28 -1.75
CA LYS A 109 -11.82 0.02 -0.76
C LYS A 109 -11.99 1.52 -0.58
N LEU A 110 -13.21 2.02 -0.69
CA LEU A 110 -13.55 3.39 -0.34
C LEU A 110 -13.58 3.53 1.19
N LEU A 111 -12.74 4.41 1.74
CA LEU A 111 -12.64 4.69 3.18
C LEU A 111 -13.44 5.93 3.55
N ALA A 112 -13.32 6.98 2.74
CA ALA A 112 -14.07 8.22 2.88
C ALA A 112 -14.24 8.86 1.50
N ALA A 113 -15.46 9.28 1.19
CA ALA A 113 -15.72 10.06 -0.01
C ALA A 113 -15.12 11.47 0.18
N SER A 114 -14.59 12.07 -0.89
CA SER A 114 -14.40 13.52 -0.92
C SER A 114 -15.77 14.21 -0.85
N ASP A 115 -15.80 15.47 -0.44
CA ASP A 115 -17.04 16.27 -0.49
C ASP A 115 -17.26 16.81 -1.91
#